data_AF-A0A4Q5QNI5-F1
#
_entry.id   AF-A0A4Q5QNI5-F1
#
_cell.length_a   1.000
_cell.length_b   1.000
_cell.length_c   1.000
_cell.angle_alpha   90.00
_cell.angle_beta   90.00
_cell.angle_gamma   90.00
#
_symmetry.space_group_name_H-M   'P 1'
#
loop_
_entity.id
_entity.type
_entity.pdbx_description
1 polymer ?
#
loop_
_entity_poly.entity_id
_entity_poly.type
_entity_poly.pdbx_seq_one_letter_code
_entity_poly.pdbx_strand_id
1 'polypeptide(L)'
;MKFVLFMQFCSTCHADIGAGGGTIPDLGYSSDAVFKVFRNILLDGALEKTGMPNFSGRLNETDVSAIRNYILANAKTQILRGKNMK
;
A
#
# COMPACT_ATOMS: atom_id res chain seq x y z
N MET A 1 -4.60 -13.74 8.51
CA MET A 1 -3.23 -13.18 8.55
C MET A 1 -3.01 -11.94 7.66
N LYS A 2 -3.61 -11.82 6.45
CA LYS A 2 -3.27 -10.78 5.45
C LYS A 2 -3.50 -9.32 5.87
N PHE A 3 -4.48 -9.05 6.75
CA PHE A 3 -4.84 -7.71 7.23
C PHE A 3 -3.79 -7.10 8.18
N VAL A 4 -3.12 -7.94 8.98
CA VAL A 4 -2.23 -7.49 10.07
C VAL A 4 -1.00 -6.75 9.52
N LEU A 5 -0.46 -7.21 8.39
CA LEU A 5 0.76 -6.63 7.80
C LEU A 5 0.55 -5.18 7.36
N PHE A 6 -0.55 -4.87 6.67
CA PHE A 6 -0.82 -3.49 6.26
C PHE A 6 -0.98 -2.57 7.46
N MET A 7 -1.72 -3.01 8.48
CA MET A 7 -1.95 -2.21 9.68
C MET A 7 -0.68 -2.00 10.50
N GLN A 8 0.23 -2.97 10.50
CA GLN A 8 1.47 -2.87 11.26
C GLN A 8 2.55 -2.03 10.56
N PHE A 9 2.60 -2.08 9.22
CA PHE A 9 3.73 -1.51 8.47
C PHE A 9 3.37 -0.31 7.58
N CYS A 10 2.08 -0.09 7.28
CA CYS A 10 1.66 0.89 6.27
C CYS A 10 0.70 1.95 6.81
N SER A 11 -0.29 1.57 7.62
CA SER A 11 -1.43 2.44 7.97
C SER A 11 -1.04 3.68 8.78
N THR A 12 0.06 3.65 9.53
CA THR A 12 0.54 4.82 10.29
C THR A 12 0.82 6.03 9.40
N CYS A 13 1.29 5.80 8.17
CA CYS A 13 1.56 6.88 7.21
C CYS A 13 0.47 6.97 6.13
N HIS A 14 0.01 5.83 5.62
CA HIS A 14 -0.90 5.78 4.47
C HIS A 14 -2.39 5.77 4.84
N ALA A 15 -2.73 5.74 6.13
CA ALA A 15 -4.08 5.56 6.65
C ALA A 15 -4.77 4.33 6.04
N ASP A 16 -6.08 4.22 6.25
CA ASP A 16 -6.90 3.20 5.61
C ASP A 16 -7.10 3.51 4.12
N ILE A 17 -7.23 2.45 3.31
CA ILE A 17 -7.43 2.57 1.86
C ILE A 17 -8.72 3.34 1.56
N GLY A 18 -8.58 4.46 0.85
CA GLY A 18 -9.70 5.33 0.52
C GLY A 18 -10.09 6.35 1.58
N ALA A 19 -9.32 6.48 2.66
CA ALA A 19 -9.47 7.57 3.63
C ALA A 19 -9.00 8.93 3.07
N GLY A 20 -8.31 8.95 1.93
CA GLY A 20 -7.81 10.15 1.27
C GLY A 20 -6.30 10.35 1.45
N GLY A 21 -5.65 10.87 0.41
CA GLY A 21 -4.22 11.15 0.38
C GLY A 21 -3.95 12.61 0.69
N GLY A 22 -3.45 12.89 1.89
CA GLY A 22 -2.93 14.21 2.27
C GLY A 22 -1.47 14.36 1.81
N THR A 23 -0.58 14.62 2.75
CA THR A 23 0.87 14.71 2.50
C THR A 23 1.49 13.36 2.11
N ILE A 24 0.86 12.25 2.50
CA ILE A 24 1.25 10.88 2.11
C ILE A 24 0.20 10.32 1.15
N PRO A 25 0.60 9.66 0.04
CA PRO A 25 -0.35 9.14 -0.94
C PRO A 25 -1.29 8.07 -0.37
N ASP A 26 -2.56 8.13 -0.75
CA ASP A 26 -3.49 7.02 -0.52
C ASP A 26 -3.16 5.87 -1.48
N LEU A 27 -2.81 4.72 -0.92
CA LEU A 27 -2.35 3.56 -1.69
C LEU A 27 -3.46 2.96 -2.56
N GLY A 28 -4.74 3.23 -2.26
CA GLY A 28 -5.88 2.83 -3.09
C GLY A 28 -5.89 3.47 -4.49
N TYR A 29 -5.23 4.63 -4.64
CA TYR A 29 -5.12 5.36 -5.90
C TYR A 29 -3.76 5.19 -6.59
N SER A 30 -2.91 4.30 -6.10
CA SER A 30 -1.59 4.04 -6.70
C SER A 30 -1.73 3.50 -8.13
N SER A 31 -0.83 3.89 -9.01
CA SER A 31 -0.83 3.45 -10.41
C SER A 31 -0.29 2.02 -10.56
N ASP A 32 -0.60 1.38 -11.69
CA ASP A 32 -0.04 0.08 -12.05
C ASP A 32 1.49 0.06 -12.06
N ALA A 33 2.13 1.21 -12.40
CA ALA A 33 3.58 1.34 -12.38
C ALA A 33 4.14 1.13 -10.97
N VAL A 34 3.50 1.70 -9.93
CA VAL A 34 3.86 1.48 -8.52
C VAL A 34 3.76 -0.01 -8.18
N PHE A 35 2.67 -0.67 -8.59
CA PHE A 35 2.46 -2.08 -8.28
C PHE A 35 3.38 -3.05 -9.05
N LYS A 36 3.96 -2.61 -10.17
CA LYS A 36 4.98 -3.38 -10.92
C LYS A 36 6.33 -3.39 -10.21
N VAL A 37 6.69 -2.31 -9.52
CA VAL A 37 7.96 -2.18 -8.78
C VAL A 37 7.77 -2.23 -7.26
N PHE A 38 6.62 -2.73 -6.79
CA PHE A 38 6.23 -2.71 -5.38
C PHE A 38 7.25 -3.41 -4.47
N ARG A 39 7.83 -4.50 -4.95
CA ARG A 39 8.92 -5.21 -4.26
C ARG A 39 10.17 -4.35 -4.12
N ASN A 40 10.58 -3.65 -5.18
CA ASN A 40 11.73 -2.77 -5.14
C ASN A 40 11.53 -1.59 -4.18
N ILE A 41 10.29 -1.07 -4.09
CA ILE A 41 9.95 -0.03 -3.13
C ILE A 41 10.11 -0.54 -1.69
N LEU A 42 9.55 -1.72 -1.37
CA LEU A 42 9.52 -2.21 0.01
C LEU A 42 10.78 -2.94 0.46
N LEU A 43 11.49 -3.65 -0.43
CA LEU A 43 12.64 -4.48 -0.06
C LEU A 43 13.98 -3.91 -0.57
N ASP A 44 13.98 -3.17 -1.67
CA ASP A 44 15.24 -2.65 -2.25
C ASP A 44 15.45 -1.14 -1.96
N GLY A 45 14.53 -0.50 -1.23
CA GLY A 45 14.66 0.89 -0.79
C GLY A 45 14.52 1.92 -1.91
N ALA A 46 13.81 1.60 -3.01
CA ALA A 46 13.74 2.47 -4.18
C ALA A 46 13.23 3.90 -3.90
N LEU A 47 12.45 4.09 -2.82
CA LEU A 47 11.90 5.38 -2.39
C LEU A 47 12.40 5.83 -1.01
N GLU A 48 13.46 5.22 -0.49
CA GLU A 48 14.01 5.49 0.85
C GLU A 48 14.46 6.94 1.01
N LYS A 49 15.12 7.50 -0.02
CA LYS A 49 15.56 8.90 -0.03
C LYS A 49 14.42 9.92 0.01
N THR A 50 13.20 9.49 -0.32
CA THR A 50 11.99 10.33 -0.27
C THR A 50 11.12 10.05 0.95
N GLY A 51 11.62 9.25 1.91
CA GLY A 51 10.96 8.98 3.19
C GLY A 51 10.12 7.71 3.26
N MET A 52 10.05 6.91 2.19
CA MET A 52 9.38 5.60 2.23
C MET A 52 10.33 4.53 2.78
N PRO A 53 10.09 3.92 3.94
CA PRO A 53 11.05 3.04 4.58
C PRO A 53 11.38 1.77 3.77
N ASN A 54 12.62 1.31 3.86
CA ASN A 54 13.02 -0.03 3.44
C ASN A 54 12.67 -1.05 4.52
N PHE A 55 11.93 -2.10 4.14
CA PHE A 55 11.43 -3.15 5.03
C PHE A 55 12.13 -4.50 4.85
N SER A 56 13.22 -4.62 4.09
CA SER A 56 13.95 -5.89 3.86
C SER A 56 14.37 -6.63 5.13
N GLY A 57 14.61 -5.92 6.24
CA GLY A 57 14.89 -6.53 7.54
C GLY A 57 13.66 -7.00 8.34
N ARG A 58 12.44 -6.77 7.82
CA ARG A 58 11.17 -7.02 8.55
C ARG A 58 10.11 -7.75 7.73
N LEU A 59 10.14 -7.63 6.41
CA LEU A 59 9.19 -8.24 5.48
C LEU A 59 9.94 -9.10 4.45
N ASN A 60 9.28 -10.17 4.01
CA ASN A 60 9.73 -10.98 2.87
C ASN A 60 8.80 -10.81 1.66
N GLU A 61 9.10 -11.49 0.56
CA GLU A 61 8.32 -11.42 -0.70
C GLU A 61 6.86 -11.87 -0.55
N THR A 62 6.60 -12.83 0.34
CA THR A 62 5.24 -13.31 0.63
C THR A 62 4.46 -12.22 1.35
N ASP A 63 5.07 -11.53 2.30
CA ASP A 63 4.45 -10.42 3.02
C ASP A 63 4.16 -9.24 2.09
N VAL A 64 5.12 -8.87 1.24
CA VAL A 64 4.96 -7.85 0.20
C VAL A 64 3.79 -8.18 -0.73
N SER A 65 3.71 -9.43 -1.18
CA SER A 65 2.61 -9.92 -2.01
C SER A 65 1.26 -9.86 -1.28
N ALA A 66 1.24 -10.20 0.01
CA ALA A 66 0.04 -10.12 0.83
C ALA A 66 -0.44 -8.66 1.02
N ILE A 67 0.47 -7.72 1.28
CA ILE A 67 0.18 -6.28 1.37
C ILE A 67 -0.35 -5.76 0.03
N ARG A 68 0.33 -6.08 -1.08
CA ARG A 68 -0.12 -5.68 -2.43
C ARG A 68 -1.54 -6.15 -2.72
N ASN A 69 -1.83 -7.42 -2.44
CA ASN A 69 -3.15 -7.99 -2.66
C ASN A 69 -4.21 -7.36 -1.76
N TYR A 70 -3.86 -7.04 -0.50
CA TYR A 70 -4.75 -6.32 0.40
C TYR A 70 -5.10 -4.94 -0.16
N ILE A 71 -4.12 -4.16 -0.60
CA ILE A 71 -4.35 -2.82 -1.17
C ILE A 71 -5.28 -2.91 -2.39
N LEU A 72 -4.98 -3.80 -3.35
CA LEU A 72 -5.78 -3.95 -4.57
C LEU A 72 -7.23 -4.39 -4.29
N ALA A 73 -7.44 -5.30 -3.35
CA ALA A 73 -8.77 -5.77 -2.97
C ALA A 73 -9.61 -4.63 -2.35
N ASN A 74 -8.98 -3.78 -1.54
CA ASN A 74 -9.66 -2.65 -0.91
C ASN A 74 -9.85 -1.47 -1.88
N ALA A 75 -8.89 -1.20 -2.77
CA ALA A 75 -9.04 -0.21 -3.84
C ALA A 75 -10.24 -0.54 -4.75
N LYS A 76 -10.42 -1.81 -5.11
CA LYS A 76 -11.61 -2.27 -5.84
C LYS A 76 -12.90 -1.98 -5.06
N THR A 77 -12.91 -2.29 -3.77
CA THR A 77 -14.07 -2.05 -2.89
C THR A 77 -14.37 -0.56 -2.75
N GLN A 78 -13.34 0.28 -2.59
CA GLN A 78 -13.45 1.73 -2.51
C GLN A 78 -14.07 2.31 -3.78
N ILE A 79 -13.61 1.90 -4.96
CA ILE A 79 -14.18 2.35 -6.25
C ILE A 79 -15.68 2.03 -6.31
N LEU A 80 -16.08 0.84 -5.86
CA LEU A 80 -17.49 0.46 -5.82
C LEU A 80 -18.31 1.33 -4.84
N ARG A 81 -17.75 1.65 -3.67
CA ARG A 81 -18.41 2.54 -2.68
C ARG A 81 -18.52 3.98 -3.19
N GLY A 82 -17.48 4.50 -3.83
CA GLY A 82 -17.48 5.84 -4.43
C GLY A 82 -18.45 5.98 -5.61
N LYS A 83 -18.74 4.90 -6.34
CA LYS A 83 -19.81 4.87 -7.36
C LYS A 83 -21.21 4.89 -6.75
N ASN A 84 -21.41 4.24 -5.60
CA ASN A 84 -22.71 4.13 -4.94
C ASN A 84 -23.08 5.37 -4.09
N MET A 85 -22.16 6.32 -3.92
CA MET A 85 -22.39 7.60 -3.24
C MET A 85 -22.71 8.74 -4.23
N LYS A 86 -22.80 8.44 -5.53
CA LYS A 86 -23.25 9.36 -6.57
C LYS A 86 -24.69 9.13 -6.96
#